data_AF-B7L3B3-F1
#
_entry.id   AF-B7L3B3-F1
#
_cell.length_a   1.000
_cell.length_b   1.000
_cell.length_c   1.000
_cell.angle_alpha   90.00
_cell.angle_beta   90.00
_cell.angle_gamma   90.00
#
_symmetry.space_group_name_H-M   'P 1'
#
loop_
_entity.id
_entity.type
_entity.pdbx_description
1 polymer ?
#
loop_
_entity_poly.entity_id
_entity_poly.type
_entity_poly.pdbx_seq_one_letter_code
_entity_poly.pdbx_strand_id
1 'polypeptide(L)'
;MAKKPSALAGIFDDEPEAAPVPEDVAPVPEPETQIKRSPASRSRRSVEAAAPARRSSHPGKKPVLIHIPEDMHRTLRQLSVEEGGEPLTVITERLLRQYLVKRGHTKFAP
;
A
#
# COMPACT_ATOMS: atom_id res chain seq x y z
N MET A 1 40.47 -27.29 -23.64
CA MET A 1 39.21 -26.57 -23.93
C MET A 1 38.08 -27.57 -23.97
N ALA A 2 37.13 -27.51 -23.03
CA ALA A 2 35.90 -28.31 -23.06
C ALA A 2 34.78 -27.44 -22.48
N LYS A 3 33.91 -26.95 -23.37
CA LYS A 3 32.76 -26.10 -23.04
C LYS A 3 31.59 -27.02 -22.71
N LYS A 4 31.08 -26.95 -21.47
CA LYS A 4 29.87 -27.66 -21.04
C LYS A 4 28.64 -26.94 -21.64
N PRO A 5 27.72 -27.62 -22.35
CA PRO A 5 26.50 -26.99 -22.82
C PRO A 5 25.52 -26.78 -21.66
N SER A 6 25.02 -25.55 -21.56
CA SER A 6 24.04 -25.08 -20.58
C SER A 6 22.65 -25.68 -20.84
N ALA A 7 21.99 -26.18 -19.79
CA ALA A 7 20.67 -26.82 -19.82
C ALA A 7 19.54 -25.91 -19.28
N LEU A 8 19.68 -24.59 -19.46
CA LEU A 8 18.73 -23.60 -18.92
C LEU A 8 18.26 -22.63 -20.02
N ALA A 9 17.79 -23.16 -21.15
CA ALA A 9 17.28 -22.38 -22.28
C ALA A 9 15.91 -22.89 -22.77
N GLY A 10 15.03 -23.32 -21.85
CA GLY A 10 13.73 -23.86 -22.20
C GLY A 10 12.71 -23.77 -21.06
N ILE A 11 12.56 -22.58 -20.45
CA ILE A 11 11.65 -22.36 -19.31
C ILE A 11 10.68 -21.19 -19.56
N PHE A 12 10.72 -20.54 -20.73
CA PHE A 12 9.82 -19.43 -21.04
C PHE A 12 9.36 -19.50 -22.50
N ASP A 13 8.65 -20.57 -22.84
CA ASP A 13 7.82 -20.65 -24.04
C ASP A 13 6.48 -21.29 -23.68
N ASP A 14 5.71 -20.57 -22.87
CA ASP A 14 4.28 -20.83 -22.67
C ASP A 14 3.55 -19.54 -23.07
N GLU A 15 3.34 -19.42 -24.39
CA GLU A 15 2.46 -18.44 -25.01
C GLU A 15 1.13 -19.14 -25.33
N PRO A 16 0.00 -18.83 -24.67
CA PRO A 16 -1.28 -19.39 -25.06
C PRO A 16 -1.94 -18.53 -26.16
N GLU A 17 -1.66 -18.85 -27.42
CA GLU A 17 -2.40 -18.37 -28.61
C GLU A 17 -3.58 -19.33 -28.92
N ALA A 18 -4.69 -18.78 -29.42
CA ALA A 18 -6.05 -19.29 -29.36
C ALA A 18 -6.50 -20.31 -30.46
N ALA A 19 -7.32 -21.31 -30.05
CA ALA A 19 -8.54 -21.93 -30.66
C ALA A 19 -8.57 -22.38 -32.17
N PRO A 20 -9.62 -23.04 -32.74
CA PRO A 20 -10.75 -23.89 -32.23
C PRO A 20 -10.93 -25.25 -33.00
N VAL A 21 -11.71 -26.22 -32.50
CA VAL A 21 -12.53 -27.17 -33.34
C VAL A 21 -13.63 -27.91 -32.52
N PRO A 22 -14.79 -28.29 -33.12
CA PRO A 22 -16.07 -28.54 -32.42
C PRO A 22 -16.59 -30.00 -32.42
N GLU A 23 -17.75 -30.17 -31.77
CA GLU A 23 -18.78 -31.25 -31.80
C GLU A 23 -18.56 -32.53 -30.98
N ASP A 24 -19.54 -33.20 -30.36
CA ASP A 24 -20.86 -32.91 -29.73
C ASP A 24 -21.39 -34.30 -29.34
N VAL A 25 -21.51 -34.66 -28.05
CA VAL A 25 -22.51 -35.68 -27.64
C VAL A 25 -22.95 -35.51 -26.17
N ALA A 26 -24.10 -34.85 -26.01
CA ALA A 26 -25.24 -35.18 -25.14
C ALA A 26 -25.23 -34.97 -23.59
N PRO A 27 -26.42 -34.70 -23.00
CA PRO A 27 -26.59 -33.82 -21.84
C PRO A 27 -27.06 -34.56 -20.57
N VAL A 28 -26.68 -34.05 -19.40
CA VAL A 28 -27.38 -34.34 -18.14
C VAL A 28 -27.88 -33.01 -17.57
N PRO A 29 -29.20 -32.78 -17.49
CA PRO A 29 -29.76 -31.64 -16.79
C PRO A 29 -29.94 -32.01 -15.32
N GLU A 30 -29.67 -31.08 -14.40
CA GLU A 30 -30.48 -30.82 -13.20
C GLU A 30 -29.90 -29.65 -12.36
N PRO A 31 -30.74 -28.96 -11.56
CA PRO A 31 -30.89 -27.51 -11.69
C PRO A 31 -30.46 -26.75 -10.44
N GLU A 32 -30.36 -25.43 -10.62
CA GLU A 32 -30.64 -24.41 -9.60
C GLU A 32 -29.74 -24.33 -8.35
N THR A 33 -28.80 -23.39 -8.39
CA THR A 33 -28.67 -22.44 -7.27
C THR A 33 -28.54 -21.01 -7.79
N GLN A 34 -29.69 -20.41 -8.13
CA GLN A 34 -29.83 -18.97 -8.10
C GLN A 34 -29.75 -18.51 -6.64
N ILE A 35 -28.63 -17.92 -6.21
CA ILE A 35 -28.66 -17.02 -5.05
C ILE A 35 -27.85 -15.76 -5.35
N LYS A 36 -28.61 -14.78 -5.87
CA LYS A 36 -28.60 -13.36 -5.50
C LYS A 36 -27.29 -12.58 -5.70
N ARG A 37 -27.32 -11.73 -6.73
CA ARG A 37 -26.63 -10.44 -6.75
C ARG A 37 -26.82 -9.70 -5.43
N SER A 38 -25.72 -9.25 -4.84
CA SER A 38 -25.69 -8.09 -3.95
C SER A 38 -24.48 -7.22 -4.32
N PRO A 39 -24.66 -5.92 -4.61
CA PRO A 39 -23.57 -5.02 -4.90
C PRO A 39 -22.95 -4.46 -3.61
N ALA A 40 -21.71 -4.01 -3.73
CA ALA A 40 -21.04 -3.10 -2.82
C ALA A 40 -20.67 -3.63 -1.41
N SER A 41 -19.37 -3.83 -1.20
CA SER A 41 -18.75 -3.16 -0.05
C SER A 41 -17.32 -2.77 -0.42
N ARG A 42 -17.12 -1.45 -0.51
CA ARG A 42 -15.80 -0.82 -0.56
C ARG A 42 -14.95 -1.44 0.56
N SER A 43 -13.89 -2.13 0.16
CA SER A 43 -12.77 -2.45 1.05
C SER A 43 -12.13 -1.13 1.49
N ARG A 44 -12.74 -0.44 2.46
CA ARG A 44 -12.03 0.49 3.33
C ARG A 44 -11.21 -0.39 4.25
N ARG A 45 -10.05 -0.80 3.77
CA ARG A 45 -8.96 -1.24 4.63
C ARG A 45 -8.53 -0.02 5.42
N SER A 46 -9.28 0.29 6.48
CA SER A 46 -8.84 1.18 7.54
C SER A 46 -7.52 0.61 8.01
N VAL A 47 -6.44 1.34 7.72
CA VAL A 47 -5.12 1.10 8.28
C VAL A 47 -5.27 1.28 9.78
N GLU A 48 -5.58 0.19 10.47
CA GLU A 48 -5.39 0.06 11.90
C GLU A 48 -3.88 -0.02 12.12
N ALA A 49 -3.23 1.14 12.03
CA ALA A 49 -1.83 1.29 12.34
C ALA A 49 -1.69 1.10 13.85
N ALA A 50 -1.33 -0.13 14.23
CA ALA A 50 -0.96 -0.53 15.58
C ALA A 50 -0.19 0.61 16.26
N ALA A 51 -0.71 1.13 17.37
CA ALA A 51 -0.12 2.24 18.07
C ALA A 51 1.09 1.75 18.88
N PRO A 52 2.35 2.06 18.51
CA PRO A 52 3.45 1.90 19.45
C PRO A 52 3.20 2.84 20.63
N ALA A 53 3.50 2.40 21.86
CA ALA A 53 3.29 3.16 23.10
C ALA A 53 3.85 4.58 22.97
N ARG A 54 2.95 5.55 22.72
CA ARG A 54 3.29 6.89 22.24
C ARG A 54 3.74 7.73 23.41
N ARG A 55 5.01 8.12 23.42
CA ARG A 55 5.41 9.39 24.04
C ARG A 55 4.73 10.49 23.22
N SER A 56 3.47 10.76 23.55
CA SER A 56 2.70 11.82 22.89
C SER A 56 3.48 13.11 23.07
N SER A 57 3.91 13.72 21.98
CA SER A 57 4.58 15.03 22.00
C SER A 57 3.68 16.13 22.55
N HIS A 58 2.36 15.87 22.61
CA HIS A 58 1.35 16.80 23.08
C HIS A 58 0.36 16.09 24.00
N PRO A 59 0.71 15.85 25.28
CA PRO A 59 -0.24 15.30 26.24
C PRO A 59 -1.45 16.24 26.37
N GLY A 60 -2.66 15.68 26.34
CA GLY A 60 -3.91 16.42 26.50
C GLY A 60 -4.46 17.10 25.23
N LYS A 61 -3.77 17.04 24.09
CA LYS A 61 -4.29 17.56 22.81
C LYS A 61 -4.84 16.44 21.94
N LYS A 62 -5.94 16.71 21.23
CA LYS A 62 -6.52 15.78 20.26
C LYS A 62 -5.64 15.70 19.01
N PRO A 63 -5.43 14.51 18.42
CA PRO A 63 -4.72 14.40 17.15
C PRO A 63 -5.48 15.13 16.04
N VAL A 64 -4.76 15.84 15.19
CA VAL A 64 -5.32 16.54 14.04
C VAL A 64 -5.18 15.66 12.80
N LEU A 65 -6.28 15.42 12.10
CA LEU A 65 -6.27 14.73 10.82
C LEU A 65 -6.07 15.75 9.71
N ILE A 66 -5.00 15.58 8.95
CA ILE A 66 -4.68 16.42 7.79
C ILE A 66 -4.69 15.56 6.53
N HIS A 67 -5.27 16.07 5.46
CA HIS A 67 -5.20 15.43 4.16
C HIS A 67 -3.91 15.87 3.46
N ILE A 68 -3.08 14.89 3.10
CA ILE A 68 -1.83 15.09 2.38
C ILE A 68 -1.96 14.29 1.08
N PRO A 69 -1.66 14.88 -0.09
CA PRO A 69 -1.71 14.15 -1.34
C PRO A 69 -0.66 13.03 -1.37
N GLU A 70 -0.90 12.00 -2.19
CA GLU A 70 -0.15 10.75 -2.13
C GLU A 70 1.33 10.91 -2.49
N ASP A 71 1.65 11.83 -3.41
CA ASP A 71 3.01 12.18 -3.80
C ASP A 71 3.81 12.70 -2.58
N MET A 72 3.26 13.66 -1.84
CA MET A 72 3.89 14.18 -0.63
C MET A 72 3.96 13.11 0.47
N HIS A 73 2.93 12.27 0.58
CA HIS A 73 2.91 11.20 1.57
C HIS A 73 3.98 10.12 1.30
N ARG A 74 4.29 9.84 0.02
CA ARG A 74 5.43 9.00 -0.35
C ARG A 74 6.75 9.61 0.08
N THR A 75 6.96 10.90 -0.15
CA THR A 75 8.18 11.60 0.32
C THR A 75 8.33 11.52 1.83
N LEU A 76 7.26 11.69 2.60
CA LEU A 76 7.30 11.57 4.06
C LEU A 76 7.66 10.14 4.52
N ARG A 77 7.16 9.10 3.84
CA ARG A 77 7.55 7.71 4.12
C ARG A 77 9.00 7.43 3.80
N GLN A 78 9.53 8.03 2.73
CA GLN A 78 10.94 7.91 2.39
C GLN A 78 11.82 8.55 3.47
N LEU A 79 11.50 9.77 3.89
CA LEU A 79 12.19 10.46 4.99
C LEU A 79 12.15 9.65 6.30
N SER A 80 11.03 8.98 6.57
CA SER A 80 10.90 8.09 7.73
C SER A 80 11.92 6.97 7.73
N VAL A 81 12.12 6.31 6.60
CA VAL A 81 13.13 5.25 6.48
C VAL A 81 14.53 5.81 6.65
N GLU A 82 14.82 6.97 6.06
CA GLU A 82 16.13 7.63 6.15
C GLU A 82 16.49 8.05 7.57
N GLU A 83 15.52 8.54 8.35
CA GLU A 83 15.69 8.93 9.76
C GLU A 83 15.64 7.73 10.74
N GLY A 84 15.72 6.50 10.24
CA GLY A 84 15.78 5.29 11.10
C GLY A 84 14.41 4.70 11.44
N GLY A 85 13.39 4.94 10.61
CA GLY A 85 12.03 4.43 10.77
C GLY A 85 11.19 5.27 11.72
N GLU A 86 11.48 6.57 11.89
CA GLU A 86 10.67 7.44 12.74
C GLU A 86 9.22 7.49 12.26
N PRO A 87 8.22 7.48 13.16
CA PRO A 87 6.82 7.54 12.75
C PRO A 87 6.56 8.88 12.05
N LEU A 88 5.73 8.84 11.00
CA LEU A 88 5.37 10.02 10.20
C LEU A 88 4.84 11.19 11.05
N THR A 89 4.22 10.89 12.19
CA THR A 89 3.74 11.90 13.15
C THR A 89 4.88 12.75 13.74
N VAL A 90 6.06 12.16 14.00
CA VAL A 90 7.21 12.88 14.57
C VAL A 90 7.90 13.71 13.49
N ILE A 91 8.06 13.16 12.30
CA ILE A 91 8.69 13.85 11.15
C ILE A 91 7.85 15.06 10.75
N THR A 92 6.55 14.86 10.55
CA THR A 92 5.63 15.95 10.19
C THR A 92 5.57 17.01 11.27
N GLU A 93 5.61 16.64 12.55
CA GLU A 93 5.70 17.58 13.65
C GLU A 93 7.00 18.41 13.60
N ARG A 94 8.16 17.76 13.42
CA ARG A 94 9.46 18.45 13.32
C ARG A 94 9.44 19.46 12.16
N LEU A 95 8.95 19.06 10.99
CA LEU A 95 8.80 19.93 9.82
C LEU A 95 7.86 21.11 10.10
N LEU A 96 6.73 20.87 10.76
CA LEU A 96 5.80 21.93 11.16
C LEU A 96 6.44 22.92 12.13
N ARG A 97 7.15 22.45 13.16
CA ARG A 97 7.87 23.32 14.11
C ARG A 97 8.91 24.17 13.39
N GLN A 98 9.72 23.58 12.51
CA GLN A 98 10.70 24.30 11.70
C GLN A 98 10.04 25.38 10.83
N TYR A 99 8.92 25.05 10.18
CA TYR A 99 8.17 26.01 9.38
C TYR A 99 7.62 27.18 10.23
N LEU A 100 7.07 26.87 11.41
CA LEU A 100 6.57 27.87 12.34
C LEU A 100 7.68 28.81 12.84
N VAL A 101 8.85 28.27 13.19
CA VAL A 101 10.02 29.06 13.60
C VAL A 101 10.48 29.97 12.46
N LYS A 102 10.57 29.45 11.22
CA LYS A 102 10.89 30.26 10.03
C LYS A 102 9.88 31.39 9.79
N ARG A 103 8.62 31.20 10.17
CA ARG A 103 7.56 32.22 10.12
C ARG A 103 7.57 33.21 11.30
N GLY A 104 8.51 33.07 12.23
CA GLY A 104 8.65 33.95 13.41
C GLY A 104 7.90 33.45 14.66
N HIS A 105 7.31 32.26 14.64
CA HIS A 105 6.68 31.67 15.82
C HIS A 105 7.71 30.94 16.69
N THR A 106 8.41 31.69 17.54
CA THR A 106 9.51 31.21 18.39
C THR A 106 9.06 30.33 19.57
N LYS A 107 7.75 30.28 19.86
CA LYS A 107 7.16 29.38 20.88
C LYS A 107 7.39 27.89 20.58
N PHE A 108 7.80 27.55 19.36
CA PHE A 108 7.99 26.19 18.86
C PHE A 108 9.44 25.92 18.45
N ALA A 109 10.38 26.75 18.91
CA ALA A 109 11.81 26.50 18.73
C ALA A 109 12.19 25.12 19.32
N PRO A 110 13.13 24.40 18.67
CA PRO A 110 13.54 23.06 19.09
C PRO A 110 14.15 23.03 20.50
#